data_AF-A0A956KWU5-F1
#
_entry.id   AF-A0A956KWU5-F1
#
_cell.length_a   1.000
_cell.length_b   1.000
_cell.length_c   1.000
_cell.angle_alpha   90.00
_cell.angle_beta   90.00
_cell.angle_gamma   90.00
#
_symmetry.space_group_name_H-M   'P 1'
#
loop_
_entity.id
_entity.type
_entity.pdbx_description
1 polymer ?
#
loop_
_entity_poly.entity_id
_entity_poly.type
_entity_poly.pdbx_seq_one_letter_code
_entity_poly.pdbx_strand_id
1 'polypeptide(L)'
;MTPLRPLSAVFWLDALLGIGFGLVSWLFPMDTYATIVDLGGIAEGRALTLSTLASLSAFYVFIGLVCLCAGFMPRRQQGPLALVMLVRHGWIGSKGLHEAGREWLVGDPWPDIVIHAVFVIAYAAAVVVLARSRHRV
;
A
#
# COMPACT_ATOMS: atom_id res chain seq x y z
N MET A 1 -20.32 -20.45 7.60
CA MET A 1 -19.35 -19.43 7.16
C MET A 1 -20.02 -18.07 7.25
N THR A 2 -19.52 -17.17 8.07
CA THR A 2 -20.01 -15.78 8.12
C THR A 2 -19.67 -15.09 6.79
N PRO A 3 -20.59 -14.32 6.18
CA PRO A 3 -20.31 -13.65 4.92
C PRO A 3 -19.11 -12.70 5.10
N LEU A 4 -18.14 -12.86 4.20
CA LEU A 4 -16.97 -12.00 4.08
C LEU A 4 -17.45 -10.55 4.01
N ARG A 5 -17.01 -9.75 4.98
CA ARG A 5 -17.39 -8.33 5.05
C ARG A 5 -16.53 -7.60 4.00
N PRO A 6 -17.11 -6.74 3.15
CA PRO A 6 -16.36 -6.07 2.08
C PRO A 6 -15.09 -5.40 2.59
N LEU A 7 -15.18 -4.72 3.73
CA LEU A 7 -14.06 -3.96 4.29
C LEU A 7 -12.98 -4.86 4.94
N SER A 8 -13.35 -6.01 5.50
CA SER A 8 -12.39 -7.04 5.92
C SER A 8 -11.64 -7.62 4.73
N ALA A 9 -12.33 -7.85 3.60
CA ALA A 9 -11.70 -8.40 2.40
C ALA A 9 -10.65 -7.44 1.82
N VAL A 10 -10.97 -6.14 1.74
CA VAL A 10 -10.01 -5.12 1.28
C VAL A 10 -8.78 -5.09 2.19
N PHE A 11 -8.98 -5.11 3.51
CA PHE A 11 -7.86 -5.17 4.47
C PHE A 11 -7.01 -6.43 4.33
N TRP A 12 -7.61 -7.61 4.12
CA TRP A 12 -6.83 -8.85 3.94
C TRP A 12 -6.04 -8.87 2.63
N LEU A 13 -6.59 -8.32 1.55
CA LEU A 13 -5.87 -8.19 0.28
C LEU A 13 -4.70 -7.20 0.40
N ASP A 14 -4.94 -6.05 1.04
CA ASP A 14 -3.90 -5.06 1.31
C ASP A 14 -2.80 -5.62 2.22
N ALA A 15 -3.19 -6.40 3.23
CA ALA A 15 -2.27 -7.11 4.10
C ALA A 15 -1.37 -8.09 3.33
N LEU A 16 -1.97 -8.92 2.49
CA LEU A 16 -1.25 -9.90 1.69
C LEU A 16 -0.23 -9.22 0.77
N LEU A 17 -0.64 -8.17 0.07
CA LEU A 17 0.22 -7.43 -0.84
C LEU A 17 1.30 -6.64 -0.11
N GLY A 18 0.97 -5.96 0.98
CA GLY A 18 1.93 -5.18 1.78
C GLY A 18 2.99 -6.06 2.45
N ILE A 19 2.60 -7.18 3.06
CA ILE A 19 3.53 -8.15 3.64
C ILE A 19 4.37 -8.81 2.55
N GLY A 20 3.73 -9.29 1.48
CA GLY A 20 4.42 -9.95 0.37
C GLY A 20 5.45 -9.03 -0.29
N PHE A 21 5.03 -7.82 -0.66
CA PHE A 21 5.93 -6.82 -1.23
C PHE A 21 7.06 -6.49 -0.26
N GLY A 22 6.75 -6.18 1.01
CA GLY A 22 7.75 -5.81 2.00
C GLY A 22 8.78 -6.92 2.28
N LEU A 23 8.37 -8.20 2.25
CA LEU A 23 9.31 -9.32 2.39
C LEU A 23 10.18 -9.51 1.14
N VAL A 24 9.59 -9.45 -0.05
CA VAL A 24 10.33 -9.58 -1.32
C VAL A 24 11.31 -8.42 -1.49
N SER A 25 10.87 -7.19 -1.23
CA SER A 25 11.70 -5.99 -1.32
C SER A 25 12.75 -5.92 -0.22
N TRP A 26 12.58 -6.62 0.90
CA TRP A 26 13.62 -6.76 1.92
C TRP A 26 14.73 -7.73 1.48
N LEU A 27 14.36 -8.87 0.88
CA LEU A 27 15.30 -9.89 0.42
C LEU A 27 16.04 -9.46 -0.86
N PHE A 28 15.34 -8.75 -1.76
CA PHE A 28 15.83 -8.34 -3.07
C PHE A 28 15.56 -6.84 -3.31
N PRO A 29 16.12 -5.93 -2.49
CA PRO A 29 15.78 -4.50 -2.53
C PRO A 29 16.15 -3.86 -3.86
N MET A 30 17.33 -4.16 -4.40
CA MET A 30 17.77 -3.57 -5.66
C MET A 30 16.89 -4.04 -6.83
N ASP A 31 16.63 -5.34 -6.93
CA ASP A 31 15.83 -5.90 -8.02
C ASP A 31 14.38 -5.42 -7.95
N THR A 32 13.83 -5.29 -6.74
CA THR A 32 12.45 -4.84 -6.56
C THR A 32 12.32 -3.34 -6.82
N TYR A 33 13.14 -2.51 -6.15
CA TYR A 33 13.00 -1.06 -6.25
C TYR A 33 13.59 -0.48 -7.54
N ALA A 34 14.53 -1.15 -8.22
CA ALA A 34 15.02 -0.70 -9.54
C ALA A 34 13.93 -0.76 -10.63
N THR A 35 12.84 -1.51 -10.43
CA THR A 35 11.68 -1.46 -11.32
C THR A 35 10.88 -0.16 -11.17
N ILE A 36 11.00 0.49 -10.00
CA ILE A 36 10.17 1.63 -9.60
C ILE A 36 10.99 2.93 -9.56
N VAL A 37 12.27 2.88 -9.20
CA VAL A 37 13.14 4.04 -8.96
C VAL A 37 14.45 3.86 -9.72
N ASP A 38 14.98 4.93 -10.32
CA ASP A 38 16.32 4.85 -10.91
C ASP A 38 17.38 4.75 -9.80
N LEU A 39 18.07 3.61 -9.79
CA LEU A 39 19.10 3.25 -8.83
C LEU A 39 20.53 3.33 -9.44
N GLY A 40 20.67 3.88 -10.65
CA GLY A 40 21.92 3.91 -11.43
C GLY A 40 23.07 4.74 -10.83
N GLY A 41 22.80 5.62 -9.86
CA GLY A 41 23.80 6.54 -9.27
C GLY A 41 24.37 6.14 -7.90
N ILE A 42 24.11 4.92 -7.41
CA ILE A 42 24.29 4.57 -5.98
C ILE A 42 25.76 4.35 -5.55
N ALA A 43 26.73 4.44 -6.46
CA ALA A 43 28.13 4.10 -6.21
C ALA A 43 28.73 4.80 -4.96
N GLU A 44 28.32 6.03 -4.66
CA GLU A 44 28.84 6.81 -3.53
C GLU A 44 27.96 6.78 -2.25
N GLY A 45 26.74 6.20 -2.31
CA GLY A 45 25.73 6.25 -1.24
C GLY A 45 25.15 4.90 -0.83
N ARG A 46 25.74 3.79 -1.29
CA ARG A 46 25.14 2.45 -1.26
C ARG A 46 24.60 1.98 0.08
N ALA A 47 25.32 2.23 1.18
CA ALA A 47 24.87 1.81 2.50
C ALA A 47 23.61 2.58 2.97
N LEU A 48 23.57 3.90 2.75
CA LEU A 48 22.42 4.73 3.13
C LEU A 48 21.19 4.39 2.28
N THR A 49 21.37 4.20 0.97
CA THR A 49 20.30 3.79 0.07
C THR A 49 19.75 2.43 0.48
N LEU A 50 20.60 1.43 0.70
CA LEU A 50 20.16 0.09 1.14
C LEU A 50 19.44 0.15 2.50
N SER A 51 19.92 0.94 3.46
CA SER A 51 19.22 1.14 4.73
C SER A 51 17.84 1.76 4.52
N THR A 52 17.72 2.73 3.62
CA THR A 52 16.44 3.39 3.32
C THR A 52 15.46 2.42 2.65
N LEU A 53 15.92 1.62 1.69
CA LEU A 53 15.11 0.59 1.03
C LEU A 53 14.69 -0.53 2.00
N ALA A 54 15.57 -0.91 2.94
CA ALA A 54 15.23 -1.85 4.00
C ALA A 54 14.16 -1.27 4.95
N SER A 55 14.32 -0.02 5.40
CA SER A 55 13.31 0.66 6.22
C SER A 55 11.96 0.77 5.50
N LEU A 56 11.97 1.08 4.20
CA LEU A 56 10.76 1.13 3.38
C LEU A 56 10.09 -0.26 3.28
N SER A 57 10.89 -1.31 3.11
CA SER A 57 10.41 -2.70 3.08
C SER A 57 9.77 -3.11 4.41
N ALA A 58 10.41 -2.81 5.54
CA ALA A 58 9.83 -3.02 6.87
C ALA A 58 8.54 -2.21 7.09
N PHE A 59 8.48 -0.98 6.55
CA PHE A 59 7.26 -0.18 6.60
C PHE A 59 6.10 -0.84 5.85
N TYR A 60 6.34 -1.41 4.66
CA TYR A 60 5.32 -2.18 3.94
C TYR A 60 4.84 -3.41 4.70
N VAL A 61 5.76 -4.18 5.32
CA VAL A 61 5.39 -5.29 6.20
C VAL A 61 4.56 -4.79 7.38
N PHE A 62 4.98 -3.73 8.05
CA PHE A 62 4.28 -3.16 9.19
C PHE A 62 2.86 -2.72 8.84
N ILE A 63 2.69 -1.96 7.74
CA ILE A 63 1.35 -1.57 7.27
C ILE A 63 0.52 -2.80 6.89
N GLY A 64 1.13 -3.79 6.23
CA GLY A 64 0.45 -5.04 5.92
C GLY A 64 -0.04 -5.78 7.17
N LEU A 65 0.74 -5.80 8.25
CA LEU A 65 0.32 -6.34 9.55
C LEU A 65 -0.81 -5.51 10.20
N VAL A 66 -0.78 -4.17 10.08
CA VAL A 66 -1.88 -3.31 10.51
C VAL A 66 -3.17 -3.66 9.76
N CYS A 67 -3.10 -3.83 8.44
CA CYS A 67 -4.23 -4.26 7.62
C CYS A 67 -4.69 -5.69 7.97
N LEU A 68 -3.76 -6.60 8.28
CA LEU A 68 -4.10 -7.95 8.72
C LEU A 68 -4.94 -7.91 10.00
N CYS A 69 -4.46 -7.20 11.01
CA CYS A 69 -5.16 -6.98 12.28
C CYS A 69 -6.53 -6.31 12.06
N ALA A 70 -6.60 -5.31 11.18
CA ALA A 70 -7.83 -4.61 10.83
C ALA A 70 -8.92 -5.52 10.26
N GLY A 71 -8.51 -6.51 9.45
CA GLY A 71 -9.43 -7.48 8.87
C GLY A 71 -10.20 -8.31 9.92
N PHE A 72 -9.60 -8.49 11.11
CA PHE A 72 -10.22 -9.18 12.26
C PHE A 72 -11.00 -8.26 13.20
N MET A 73 -10.89 -6.94 13.06
CA MET A 73 -11.55 -5.99 13.96
C MET A 73 -13.08 -5.93 13.77
N PRO A 74 -13.84 -5.54 14.82
CA PRO A 74 -15.25 -5.21 14.69
C PRO A 74 -15.50 -4.06 13.69
N ARG A 75 -16.62 -4.14 12.95
CA ARG A 75 -17.03 -3.16 11.91
C ARG A 75 -16.99 -1.69 12.34
N ARG A 76 -17.24 -1.40 13.63
CA ARG A 76 -17.22 -0.03 14.15
C ARG A 76 -15.82 0.60 14.07
N GLN A 77 -14.78 -0.20 14.32
CA GLN A 77 -13.38 0.23 14.37
C GLN A 77 -12.70 0.19 13.00
N GLN A 78 -13.21 -0.65 12.08
CA GLN A 78 -12.70 -0.76 10.71
C GLN A 78 -12.85 0.53 9.90
N GLY A 79 -13.92 1.30 10.10
CA GLY A 79 -14.22 2.50 9.32
C GLY A 79 -13.14 3.59 9.39
N PRO A 80 -12.75 4.06 10.60
CA PRO A 80 -11.65 5.03 10.74
C PRO A 80 -10.34 4.56 10.11
N LEU A 81 -9.97 3.28 10.27
CA LEU A 81 -8.74 2.76 9.69
C LEU A 81 -8.81 2.66 8.17
N ALA A 82 -9.99 2.35 7.61
CA ALA A 82 -10.21 2.36 6.16
C ALA A 82 -10.01 3.76 5.57
N LEU A 83 -10.41 4.81 6.30
CA LEU A 83 -10.17 6.19 5.89
C LEU A 83 -8.68 6.53 5.90
N VAL A 84 -7.94 6.08 6.92
CA VAL A 84 -6.47 6.25 6.96
C VAL A 84 -5.82 5.55 5.77
N MET A 85 -6.21 4.31 5.45
CA MET A 85 -5.66 3.59 4.30
C MET A 85 -6.05 4.24 2.98
N LEU A 86 -7.30 4.71 2.84
CA LEU A 86 -7.75 5.47 1.68
C LEU A 86 -6.85 6.69 1.42
N VAL A 87 -6.59 7.48 2.46
CA VAL A 87 -5.70 8.66 2.37
C VAL A 87 -4.27 8.24 2.04
N ARG A 88 -3.74 7.18 2.68
CA ARG A 88 -2.41 6.64 2.40
C ARG A 88 -2.27 6.25 0.93
N HIS A 89 -3.19 5.45 0.40
CA HIS A 89 -3.11 5.03 -1.01
C HIS A 89 -3.29 6.19 -1.97
N GLY A 90 -4.19 7.13 -1.66
CA GLY A 90 -4.37 8.35 -2.45
C GLY A 90 -3.12 9.21 -2.50
N TRP A 91 -2.46 9.40 -1.36
CA TRP A 91 -1.21 10.16 -1.26
C TRP A 91 -0.09 9.51 -2.07
N ILE A 92 0.18 8.22 -1.86
CA ILE A 92 1.26 7.51 -2.57
C ILE A 92 0.99 7.48 -4.07
N GLY A 93 -0.24 7.16 -4.49
CA GLY A 93 -0.62 7.19 -5.90
C GLY A 93 -0.47 8.57 -6.55
N SER A 94 -0.85 9.65 -5.84
CA SER A 94 -0.66 11.02 -6.34
C SER A 94 0.83 11.39 -6.48
N LYS A 95 1.67 10.94 -5.53
CA LYS A 95 3.12 11.13 -5.61
C LYS A 95 3.68 10.45 -6.86
N GLY A 96 3.29 9.20 -7.12
CA GLY A 96 3.68 8.47 -8.33
C GLY A 96 3.29 9.22 -9.61
N LEU A 97 2.07 9.76 -9.68
CA LEU A 97 1.62 10.57 -10.83
C LEU A 97 2.45 11.84 -11.03
N HIS A 98 2.80 12.55 -9.96
CA HIS A 98 3.64 13.74 -10.03
C HIS A 98 5.08 13.43 -10.48
N GLU A 99 5.54 12.20 -10.27
CA GLU A 99 6.90 11.77 -10.57
C GLU A 99 7.00 10.97 -11.89
N ALA A 100 5.87 10.57 -12.49
CA ALA A 100 5.82 9.73 -13.70
C ALA A 100 6.48 10.32 -14.97
N GLY A 101 6.73 11.64 -14.99
CA GLY A 101 7.47 12.30 -16.08
C GLY A 101 8.95 12.55 -15.77
N ARG A 102 9.47 12.02 -14.65
CA ARG A 102 10.86 12.21 -14.20
C ARG A 102 11.63 10.90 -14.33
N GLU A 103 11.83 10.45 -15.56
CA GLU A 103 12.52 9.18 -15.90
C GLU A 103 13.96 9.08 -15.33
N TRP A 104 14.59 10.20 -14.99
CA TRP A 104 15.90 10.26 -14.33
C TRP A 104 15.87 10.02 -12.80
N LEU A 105 14.67 9.93 -12.22
CA LEU A 105 14.42 9.69 -10.79
C LEU A 105 13.67 8.38 -10.56
N VAL A 106 12.88 7.93 -11.53
CA VAL A 106 11.87 6.89 -11.38
C VAL A 106 11.98 5.93 -12.56
N GLY A 107 11.98 4.62 -12.29
CA GLY A 107 11.92 3.56 -13.30
C GLY A 107 10.56 3.56 -13.99
N ASP A 108 9.78 2.47 -13.86
CA ASP A 108 8.37 2.46 -14.27
C ASP A 108 7.45 2.61 -13.03
N PRO A 109 6.85 3.80 -12.80
CA PRO A 109 5.96 4.00 -11.66
C PRO A 109 4.54 3.49 -11.88
N TRP A 110 4.16 3.12 -13.11
CA TRP A 110 2.78 2.76 -13.43
C TRP A 110 2.22 1.58 -12.63
N PRO A 111 2.97 0.49 -12.40
CA PRO A 111 2.49 -0.61 -11.56
C PRO A 111 2.09 -0.16 -10.16
N ASP A 112 2.90 0.70 -9.53
CA ASP A 112 2.63 1.24 -8.19
C ASP A 112 1.40 2.16 -8.20
N ILE A 113 1.32 3.08 -9.17
CA ILE A 113 0.17 3.98 -9.35
C ILE A 113 -1.14 3.18 -9.51
N VAL A 114 -1.13 2.14 -10.36
CA VAL A 114 -2.31 1.30 -10.62
C VAL A 114 -2.75 0.57 -9.36
N ILE A 115 -1.82 -0.06 -8.62
CA ILE A 115 -2.12 -0.75 -7.37
C ILE A 115 -2.75 0.24 -6.37
N HIS A 116 -2.15 1.42 -6.19
CA HIS A 116 -2.65 2.44 -5.29
C HIS A 116 -4.04 2.96 -5.70
N ALA A 117 -4.29 3.19 -6.99
CA ALA A 117 -5.60 3.60 -7.48
C ALA A 117 -6.69 2.53 -7.24
N VAL A 118 -6.38 1.25 -7.46
CA VAL A 118 -7.29 0.14 -7.19
C VAL A 118 -7.67 0.11 -5.71
N PHE A 119 -6.70 0.27 -4.80
CA PHE A 119 -6.99 0.31 -3.36
C PHE A 119 -7.78 1.54 -2.95
N VAL A 120 -7.54 2.71 -3.54
CA VAL A 120 -8.37 3.90 -3.31
C VAL A 120 -9.84 3.60 -3.65
N ILE A 121 -10.10 3.03 -4.83
CA ILE A 121 -11.45 2.68 -5.27
C ILE A 121 -12.06 1.63 -4.33
N ALA A 122 -11.31 0.59 -3.97
CA ALA A 122 -11.77 -0.50 -3.12
C ALA A 122 -12.14 0.00 -1.71
N TYR A 123 -11.28 0.80 -1.06
CA TYR A 123 -11.57 1.39 0.25
C TYR A 123 -12.74 2.36 0.20
N ALA A 124 -12.81 3.23 -0.82
CA ALA A 124 -13.93 4.17 -0.99
C ALA A 124 -15.27 3.42 -1.15
N ALA A 125 -15.31 2.40 -2.02
CA ALA A 125 -16.51 1.58 -2.22
C ALA A 125 -16.92 0.86 -0.93
N ALA A 126 -15.97 0.25 -0.23
CA ALA A 126 -16.23 -0.46 1.03
C ALA A 126 -16.75 0.48 2.13
N VAL A 127 -16.21 1.70 2.24
CA VAL A 127 -16.67 2.73 3.18
C VAL A 127 -18.08 3.21 2.83
N VAL A 128 -18.38 3.44 1.55
CA VAL A 128 -19.73 3.83 1.11
C VAL A 128 -20.76 2.74 1.43
N VAL A 129 -20.42 1.47 1.20
CA VAL A 129 -21.27 0.33 1.57
C VAL A 129 -21.49 0.29 3.09
N LEU A 130 -20.44 0.50 3.88
CA LEU A 130 -20.54 0.56 5.33
C LEU A 130 -21.47 1.70 5.78
N ALA A 131 -21.33 2.90 5.21
CA ALA A 131 -22.18 4.04 5.54
C ALA A 131 -23.65 3.76 5.21
N ARG A 132 -23.95 3.25 4.00
CA ARG A 132 -25.32 2.88 3.60
C ARG A 132 -25.93 1.81 4.49
N SER A 133 -25.14 0.86 4.99
CA SER A 133 -25.62 -0.18 5.89
C SER A 133 -25.98 0.34 7.29
N ARG A 134 -25.39 1.47 7.73
CA ARG A 134 -25.72 2.10 9.01
C ARG A 134 -27.00 2.93 8.97
N HIS A 135 -27.41 3.42 7.79
CA HIS A 135 -28.64 4.21 7.61
C HIS A 135 -29.90 3.36 7.40
N ARG A 136 -29.76 2.03 7.24
CA ARG A 136 -30.88 1.09 7.04
C ARG A 136 -31.30 0.36 8.32
N VAL A 137 -30.67 0.68 9.45
CA VAL A 137 -30.96 0.15 10.80
C VAL A 137 -31.48 1.31 11.64
#